data_AF-A0AA38PN83-F1
#
_entry.id   AF-A0AA38PN83-F1
#
_cell.length_a   1.000
_cell.length_b   1.000
_cell.length_c   1.000
_cell.angle_alpha   90.00
_cell.angle_beta   90.00
_cell.angle_gamma   90.00
#
_symmetry.space_group_name_H-M   'P 1'
#
loop_
_entity.id
_entity.type
_entity.pdbx_description
1 polymer ?
#
loop_
_entity_poly.entity_id
_entity_poly.type
_entity_poly.pdbx_seq_one_letter_code
_entity_poly.pdbx_strand_id
1 'polypeptide(L)'
;KTYPIDVIDATAENKDGLAQCQNFEDTIDHIQKEYHCTVIYFLTDADGGSKKGRILLVKKRPYLLAPSCWSHQARSTLGDYFKVYTFGAQIAEEATFLIGWLNNHGKVRKIFDKAQANISKDRTGKAVILSYLVANITRWTTHCVAFMRLLDVREALQLAVMQSRGTIIAAQVGAAKYSEKDRLEPEAIRACDLIADGRERRFSFWSGLETVVGDIEPICFGTNISQKDSARADQVLLTIAGIFLHFVGHPEFQLSGEMVQRIEKRWKDCDQPLFITALILNNFEGLSAFGPRANLTHFKINNIIVAMYRRIKSRPDNTDTQDERREKERQLSAALLQYLASTGPFKDCDEEGNHAFEEVMGRDPITWWKTWKGSGNLKELAEFAILILEIVVNQAG
;
A
#
# COMPACT_ATOMS: atom_id res chain seq x y z
N LYS A 1 8.94 -10.29 -14.67
CA LYS A 1 7.73 -10.35 -15.51
C LYS A 1 6.74 -11.25 -14.82
N THR A 2 5.49 -10.81 -14.67
CA THR A 2 4.42 -11.58 -14.02
C THR A 2 3.56 -12.22 -15.08
N TYR A 3 3.17 -13.48 -14.88
CA TYR A 3 2.35 -14.24 -15.82
C TYR A 3 1.10 -14.77 -15.08
N PRO A 4 -0.11 -14.55 -15.60
CA PRO A 4 -1.28 -15.25 -15.09
C PRO A 4 -1.12 -16.74 -15.42
N ILE A 5 -1.21 -17.60 -14.40
CA ILE A 5 -1.04 -19.04 -14.54
C ILE A 5 -2.40 -19.73 -14.66
N ASP A 6 -3.35 -19.38 -13.80
CA ASP A 6 -4.69 -19.98 -13.78
C ASP A 6 -5.75 -19.02 -13.21
N VAL A 7 -7.02 -19.27 -13.54
CA VAL A 7 -8.20 -18.58 -12.97
C VAL A 7 -9.24 -19.64 -12.60
N ILE A 8 -9.37 -19.87 -11.29
CA ILE A 8 -10.26 -20.91 -10.74
C ILE A 8 -11.59 -20.27 -10.33
N ASP A 9 -12.71 -20.81 -10.82
CA ASP A 9 -14.05 -20.44 -10.35
C ASP A 9 -14.36 -21.11 -9.01
N ALA A 10 -14.09 -20.40 -7.93
CA ALA A 10 -14.36 -20.85 -6.56
C ALA A 10 -15.76 -20.46 -6.05
N THR A 11 -16.74 -20.20 -6.93
CA THR A 11 -18.09 -19.75 -6.52
C THR A 11 -18.83 -20.78 -5.67
N ALA A 12 -18.72 -22.06 -6.02
CA ALA A 12 -19.40 -23.16 -5.33
C ALA A 12 -18.60 -23.74 -4.15
N GLU A 13 -17.36 -23.27 -3.93
CA GLU A 13 -16.45 -23.86 -2.95
C GLU A 13 -16.67 -23.33 -1.54
N ASN A 14 -16.41 -24.19 -0.55
CA ASN A 14 -16.35 -23.77 0.85
C ASN A 14 -15.16 -22.82 1.05
N LYS A 15 -15.42 -21.67 1.68
CA LYS A 15 -14.39 -20.64 1.92
C LYS A 15 -13.85 -20.64 3.35
N ASP A 16 -14.00 -21.76 4.07
CA ASP A 16 -13.36 -21.92 5.36
C ASP A 16 -11.86 -22.21 5.22
N GLY A 17 -11.11 -22.06 6.31
CA GLY A 17 -9.66 -22.20 6.26
C GLY A 17 -9.13 -23.60 5.91
N LEU A 18 -9.88 -24.67 6.13
CA LEU A 18 -9.43 -26.02 5.74
C LEU A 18 -9.57 -26.21 4.23
N ALA A 19 -10.72 -25.82 3.68
CA ALA A 19 -10.96 -25.85 2.24
C ALA A 19 -9.96 -24.94 1.50
N GLN A 20 -9.75 -23.71 1.98
CA GLN A 20 -8.75 -22.80 1.42
C GLN A 20 -7.34 -23.39 1.46
N CYS A 21 -6.93 -24.03 2.57
CA CYS A 21 -5.63 -24.71 2.65
C CYS A 21 -5.49 -25.79 1.58
N GLN A 22 -6.51 -26.62 1.38
CA GLN A 22 -6.49 -27.69 0.38
C GLN A 22 -6.34 -27.10 -1.02
N ASN A 23 -7.13 -26.09 -1.37
CA ASN A 23 -7.05 -25.41 -2.66
C ASN A 23 -5.65 -24.81 -2.90
N PHE A 24 -5.03 -24.23 -1.87
CA PHE A 24 -3.68 -23.69 -1.98
C PHE A 24 -2.63 -24.78 -2.21
N GLU A 25 -2.77 -25.94 -1.56
CA GLU A 25 -1.90 -27.10 -1.78
C GLU A 25 -2.04 -27.63 -3.20
N ASP A 26 -3.27 -27.83 -3.66
CA ASP A 26 -3.57 -28.32 -5.00
C ASP A 26 -3.03 -27.36 -6.08
N THR A 27 -3.18 -26.04 -5.85
CA THR A 27 -2.63 -25.01 -6.74
C THR A 27 -1.10 -25.09 -6.79
N ILE A 28 -0.43 -25.18 -5.63
CA ILE A 28 1.04 -25.28 -5.59
C ILE A 28 1.50 -26.56 -6.28
N ASP A 29 0.86 -27.70 -5.99
CA ASP A 29 1.26 -28.99 -6.56
C ASP A 29 1.04 -29.04 -8.07
N HIS A 30 -0.06 -28.46 -8.56
CA HIS A 30 -0.30 -28.27 -9.99
C HIS A 30 0.80 -27.44 -10.63
N ILE A 31 1.10 -26.26 -10.07
CA ILE A 31 2.13 -25.35 -10.60
C ILE A 31 3.51 -26.02 -10.64
N GLN A 32 3.91 -26.66 -9.54
CA GLN A 32 5.22 -27.31 -9.47
C GLN A 32 5.33 -28.48 -10.44
N LYS A 33 4.24 -29.23 -10.65
CA LYS A 33 4.20 -30.34 -11.58
C LYS A 33 4.26 -29.87 -13.04
N GLU A 34 3.44 -28.88 -13.40
CA GLU A 34 3.29 -28.41 -14.78
C GLU A 34 4.50 -27.58 -15.24
N TYR A 35 5.00 -26.69 -14.39
CA TYR A 35 6.08 -25.77 -14.75
C TYR A 35 7.47 -26.23 -14.29
N HIS A 36 7.57 -27.41 -13.67
CA HIS A 36 8.82 -27.97 -13.15
C HIS A 36 9.61 -26.97 -12.29
N CYS A 37 8.89 -26.23 -11.45
CA CYS A 37 9.44 -25.19 -10.59
C CYS A 37 9.18 -25.51 -9.12
N THR A 38 9.75 -24.70 -8.23
CA THR A 38 9.49 -24.79 -6.79
C THR A 38 8.87 -23.49 -6.30
N VAL A 39 7.69 -23.58 -5.68
CA VAL A 39 7.03 -22.43 -5.09
C VAL A 39 7.64 -22.17 -3.71
N ILE A 40 8.34 -21.05 -3.56
CA ILE A 40 8.96 -20.64 -2.30
C ILE A 40 8.19 -19.54 -1.57
N TYR A 41 7.24 -18.92 -2.27
CA TYR A 41 6.47 -17.79 -1.79
C TYR A 41 5.01 -17.94 -2.19
N PHE A 42 4.09 -17.71 -1.25
CA PHE A 42 2.65 -17.80 -1.48
C PHE A 42 1.90 -16.73 -0.70
N LEU A 43 1.08 -15.94 -1.39
CA LEU A 43 0.41 -14.78 -0.80
C LEU A 43 -1.09 -14.86 -1.07
N THR A 44 -1.88 -14.48 -0.07
CA THR A 44 -3.31 -14.24 -0.21
C THR A 44 -3.69 -12.97 0.55
N ASP A 45 -4.93 -12.53 0.41
CA ASP A 45 -5.47 -11.51 1.31
C ASP A 45 -5.55 -12.04 2.77
N ALA A 46 -6.03 -11.20 3.67
CA ALA A 46 -6.17 -11.54 5.08
C ALA A 46 -7.63 -11.70 5.50
N ASP A 47 -8.51 -12.10 4.57
CA ASP A 47 -9.84 -12.53 4.95
C ASP A 47 -9.76 -13.75 5.90
N GLY A 48 -10.84 -14.03 6.63
CA GLY A 48 -10.84 -15.07 7.66
C GLY A 48 -10.48 -16.46 7.12
N GLY A 49 -10.97 -16.80 5.92
CA GLY A 49 -10.72 -18.07 5.26
C GLY A 49 -9.27 -18.19 4.82
N SER A 50 -8.79 -17.26 3.99
CA SER A 50 -7.43 -17.29 3.45
C SER A 50 -6.36 -17.13 4.53
N LYS A 51 -6.59 -16.29 5.56
CA LYS A 51 -5.67 -16.18 6.71
C LYS A 51 -5.50 -17.53 7.39
N LYS A 52 -6.60 -18.24 7.70
CA LYS A 52 -6.53 -19.55 8.35
C LYS A 52 -5.93 -20.60 7.42
N GLY A 53 -6.30 -20.61 6.14
CA GLY A 53 -5.75 -21.52 5.13
C GLY A 53 -4.24 -21.37 4.98
N ARG A 54 -3.73 -20.14 4.88
CA ARG A 54 -2.31 -19.85 4.78
C ARG A 54 -1.52 -20.28 6.03
N ILE A 55 -2.08 -20.07 7.23
CA ILE A 55 -1.45 -20.55 8.48
C ILE A 55 -1.34 -22.08 8.48
N LEU A 56 -2.36 -22.79 8.01
CA LEU A 56 -2.35 -24.25 7.91
C LEU A 56 -1.36 -24.72 6.83
N LEU A 57 -1.33 -24.03 5.69
CA LEU A 57 -0.39 -24.30 4.61
C LEU A 57 1.06 -24.22 5.08
N VAL A 58 1.44 -23.17 5.82
CA VAL A 58 2.81 -23.03 6.37
C VAL A 58 3.15 -24.14 7.38
N LYS A 59 2.17 -24.66 8.13
CA LYS A 59 2.41 -25.82 9.00
C LYS A 59 2.71 -27.09 8.21
N LYS A 60 2.05 -27.28 7.06
CA LYS A 60 2.28 -28.43 6.17
C LYS A 60 3.52 -28.26 5.29
N ARG A 61 3.85 -27.01 4.91
CA ARG A 61 5.00 -26.64 4.05
C ARG A 61 5.85 -25.55 4.74
N PRO A 62 6.63 -25.88 5.78
CA PRO A 62 7.35 -24.88 6.59
C PRO A 62 8.38 -24.05 5.82
N TYR A 63 8.88 -24.57 4.69
CA TYR A 63 9.82 -23.89 3.81
C TYR A 63 9.21 -22.70 3.06
N LEU A 64 7.88 -22.66 2.93
CA LEU A 64 7.15 -21.66 2.18
C LEU A 64 7.08 -20.35 2.96
N LEU A 65 7.42 -19.24 2.31
CA LEU A 65 7.16 -17.89 2.81
C LEU A 65 5.72 -17.52 2.48
N ALA A 66 4.90 -17.19 3.49
CA ALA A 66 3.49 -16.91 3.25
C ALA A 66 2.93 -15.72 4.06
N PRO A 67 3.38 -14.49 3.76
CA PRO A 67 2.84 -13.30 4.42
C PRO A 67 1.40 -12.98 3.95
N SER A 68 0.74 -12.06 4.66
CA SER A 68 -0.52 -11.46 4.21
C SER A 68 -0.28 -10.40 3.13
N CYS A 69 -1.23 -10.25 2.21
CA CYS A 69 -1.15 -9.24 1.15
C CYS A 69 -1.13 -7.83 1.74
N TRP A 70 -0.07 -7.08 1.48
CA TRP A 70 0.05 -5.71 1.99
C TRP A 70 -0.81 -4.70 1.25
N SER A 71 -1.18 -4.95 -0.02
CA SER A 71 -2.21 -4.16 -0.70
C SER A 71 -3.54 -4.23 0.06
N HIS A 72 -3.92 -5.42 0.53
CA HIS A 72 -5.11 -5.62 1.36
C HIS A 72 -4.94 -5.06 2.78
N GLN A 73 -3.75 -5.20 3.38
CA GLN A 73 -3.47 -4.61 4.71
C GLN A 73 -3.55 -3.08 4.67
N ALA A 74 -2.96 -2.42 3.68
CA ALA A 74 -3.00 -0.97 3.52
C ALA A 74 -4.43 -0.47 3.32
N ARG A 75 -5.23 -1.16 2.50
CA ARG A 75 -6.67 -0.90 2.39
C ARG A 75 -7.38 -1.05 3.74
N SER A 76 -7.04 -2.07 4.52
CA SER A 76 -7.62 -2.28 5.85
C SER A 76 -7.20 -1.21 6.85
N THR A 77 -5.99 -0.64 6.72
CA THR A 77 -5.52 0.49 7.53
C THR A 77 -6.36 1.74 7.28
N LEU A 78 -6.76 1.99 6.03
CA LEU A 78 -7.71 3.06 5.73
C LEU A 78 -9.09 2.79 6.35
N GLY A 79 -9.50 1.51 6.37
CA GLY A 79 -10.63 0.98 7.16
C GLY A 79 -10.61 1.40 8.62
N ASP A 80 -9.44 1.23 9.22
CA ASP A 80 -9.24 1.54 10.62
C ASP A 80 -9.23 3.04 10.89
N TYR A 81 -8.66 3.85 10.00
CA TYR A 81 -8.68 5.31 10.11
C TYR A 81 -10.10 5.84 10.30
N PHE A 82 -11.03 5.48 9.41
CA PHE A 82 -12.42 5.96 9.52
C PHE A 82 -13.20 5.35 10.70
N LYS A 83 -12.78 4.18 11.21
CA LYS A 83 -13.38 3.61 12.43
C LYS A 83 -12.93 4.34 13.69
N VAL A 84 -11.68 4.81 13.71
CA VAL A 84 -11.09 5.51 14.85
C VAL A 84 -11.45 6.98 14.82
N TYR A 85 -11.41 7.61 13.65
CA TYR A 85 -11.59 9.05 13.47
C TYR A 85 -13.00 9.38 12.98
N THR A 86 -13.94 9.48 13.93
CA THR A 86 -15.35 9.78 13.64
C THR A 86 -15.54 11.12 12.92
N PHE A 87 -14.74 12.13 13.27
CA PHE A 87 -14.73 13.41 12.54
C PHE A 87 -14.35 13.21 11.07
N GLY A 88 -13.26 12.50 10.80
CA GLY A 88 -12.85 12.21 9.43
C GLY A 88 -13.87 11.37 8.66
N ALA A 89 -14.55 10.44 9.33
CA ALA A 89 -15.64 9.67 8.73
C ALA A 89 -16.81 10.56 8.33
N GLN A 90 -17.24 11.48 9.21
CA GLN A 90 -18.30 12.43 8.90
C GLN A 90 -17.92 13.34 7.71
N ILE A 91 -16.71 13.88 7.71
CA ILE A 91 -16.21 14.70 6.60
C ILE A 91 -16.20 13.92 5.28
N ALA A 92 -15.78 12.65 5.32
CA ALA A 92 -15.78 11.79 4.13
C ALA A 92 -17.20 11.49 3.62
N GLU A 93 -18.18 11.31 4.51
CA GLU A 93 -19.59 11.17 4.15
C GLU A 93 -20.15 12.45 3.52
N GLU A 94 -19.84 13.61 4.10
CA GLU A 94 -20.24 14.93 3.57
C GLU A 94 -19.64 15.19 2.18
N ALA A 95 -18.36 14.86 1.98
CA ALA A 95 -17.70 14.96 0.69
C ALA A 95 -18.33 14.02 -0.35
N THR A 96 -18.62 12.78 0.03
CA THR A 96 -19.27 11.78 -0.84
C THR A 96 -20.68 12.23 -1.22
N PHE A 97 -21.45 12.75 -0.27
CA PHE A 97 -22.75 13.37 -0.53
C PHE A 97 -22.64 14.50 -1.55
N LEU A 98 -21.71 15.44 -1.32
CA LEU A 98 -21.57 16.61 -2.18
C LEU A 98 -21.20 16.23 -3.62
N ILE A 99 -20.27 15.29 -3.79
CA ILE A 99 -19.88 14.74 -5.09
C ILE A 99 -21.06 14.06 -5.78
N GLY A 100 -21.82 13.24 -5.05
CA GLY A 100 -23.02 12.58 -5.57
C GLY A 100 -24.05 13.60 -6.04
N TRP A 101 -24.32 14.61 -5.22
CA TRP A 101 -25.24 15.69 -5.53
C TRP A 101 -24.84 16.47 -6.79
N LEU A 102 -23.56 16.86 -6.91
CA LEU A 102 -23.02 17.54 -8.10
C LEU A 102 -23.18 16.71 -9.37
N ASN A 103 -23.03 15.38 -9.29
CA ASN A 103 -23.16 14.50 -10.44
C ASN A 103 -24.61 14.20 -10.83
N ASN A 104 -25.55 14.22 -9.88
CA ASN A 104 -26.95 13.86 -10.13
C ASN A 104 -27.82 15.04 -10.62
N HIS A 105 -27.39 16.28 -10.42
CA HIS A 105 -28.16 17.47 -10.82
C HIS A 105 -27.51 18.20 -11.99
N GLY A 106 -27.79 17.77 -13.23
CA GLY A 106 -27.13 18.28 -14.44
C GLY A 106 -27.19 19.80 -14.65
N LYS A 107 -28.33 20.46 -14.37
CA LYS A 107 -28.45 21.92 -14.46
C LYS A 107 -27.60 22.64 -13.41
N VAL A 108 -27.62 22.16 -12.18
CA VAL A 108 -26.79 22.66 -11.08
C VAL A 108 -25.31 22.48 -11.41
N ARG A 109 -24.92 21.29 -11.88
CA ARG A 109 -23.56 20.99 -12.34
C ARG A 109 -23.07 21.99 -13.37
N LYS A 110 -23.91 22.38 -14.34
CA LYS A 110 -23.52 23.36 -15.38
C LYS A 110 -23.24 24.76 -14.83
N ILE A 111 -23.85 25.16 -13.72
CA ILE A 111 -23.52 26.42 -13.04
C ILE A 111 -22.09 26.34 -12.50
N PHE A 112 -21.73 25.24 -11.85
CA PHE A 112 -20.39 25.03 -11.31
C PHE A 112 -19.33 24.81 -12.40
N ASP A 113 -19.63 24.04 -13.45
CA ASP A 113 -18.77 23.87 -14.63
C ASP A 113 -18.41 25.24 -15.24
N LYS A 114 -19.39 26.16 -15.33
CA LYS A 114 -19.17 27.52 -15.83
C LYS A 114 -18.23 28.32 -14.92
N ALA A 115 -18.38 28.21 -13.60
CA ALA A 115 -17.48 28.86 -12.65
C ALA A 115 -16.05 28.32 -12.78
N GLN A 116 -15.87 27.01 -12.91
CA GLN A 116 -14.55 26.40 -13.17
C GLN A 116 -13.93 26.91 -14.47
N ALA A 117 -14.71 26.93 -15.55
CA ALA A 117 -14.25 27.39 -16.87
C ALA A 117 -13.84 28.87 -16.84
N ASN A 118 -14.57 29.72 -16.12
CA ASN A 118 -14.23 31.13 -15.97
C ASN A 118 -12.93 31.32 -15.19
N ILE A 119 -12.81 30.72 -13.99
CA ILE A 119 -11.61 30.85 -13.15
C ILE A 119 -10.36 30.35 -13.87
N SER A 120 -10.44 29.17 -14.51
CA SER A 120 -9.30 28.60 -15.24
C SER A 120 -8.91 29.44 -16.45
N LYS A 121 -9.88 29.98 -17.19
CA LYS A 121 -9.63 30.88 -18.32
C LYS A 121 -8.96 32.17 -17.85
N ASP A 122 -9.42 32.76 -16.76
CA ASP A 122 -8.85 33.99 -16.21
C ASP A 122 -7.40 33.77 -15.72
N ARG A 123 -7.09 32.61 -15.15
CA ARG A 123 -5.75 32.27 -14.64
C ARG A 123 -4.77 31.81 -15.70
N THR A 124 -5.23 31.05 -16.70
CA THR A 124 -4.34 30.29 -17.61
C THR A 124 -4.57 30.61 -19.09
N GLY A 125 -5.56 31.44 -19.42
CA GLY A 125 -6.00 31.71 -20.78
C GLY A 125 -6.82 30.56 -21.41
N LYS A 126 -7.00 29.43 -20.72
CA LYS A 126 -7.74 28.26 -21.22
C LYS A 126 -8.84 27.85 -20.25
N ALA A 127 -10.04 27.62 -20.79
CA ALA A 127 -11.15 27.08 -20.03
C ALA A 127 -10.94 25.58 -19.76
N VAL A 128 -10.81 25.21 -18.49
CA VAL A 128 -10.64 23.85 -18.01
C VAL A 128 -11.78 23.54 -17.03
N ILE A 129 -12.44 22.40 -17.23
CA ILE A 129 -13.50 21.90 -16.34
C ILE A 129 -13.05 20.54 -15.83
N LEU A 130 -12.86 20.41 -14.53
CA LEU A 130 -12.50 19.15 -13.91
C LEU A 130 -13.77 18.35 -13.61
N SER A 131 -13.72 17.05 -13.89
CA SER A 131 -14.82 16.14 -13.55
C SER A 131 -14.87 15.87 -12.04
N TYR A 132 -16.07 15.78 -11.49
CA TYR A 132 -16.33 15.35 -10.11
C TYR A 132 -16.23 13.82 -10.01
N LEU A 133 -15.16 13.33 -9.41
CA LEU A 133 -14.87 11.90 -9.32
C LEU A 133 -15.65 11.26 -8.19
N VAL A 134 -16.29 10.12 -8.45
CA VAL A 134 -17.07 9.38 -7.44
C VAL A 134 -16.16 8.38 -6.73
N ALA A 135 -16.23 8.39 -5.40
CA ALA A 135 -15.56 7.41 -4.58
C ALA A 135 -16.26 6.03 -4.68
N ASN A 136 -15.47 4.96 -4.76
CA ASN A 136 -15.96 3.59 -4.80
C ASN A 136 -15.64 2.88 -3.48
N ILE A 137 -16.68 2.42 -2.79
CA ILE A 137 -16.61 1.65 -1.55
C ILE A 137 -15.83 0.32 -1.68
N THR A 138 -15.68 -0.23 -2.88
CA THR A 138 -14.88 -1.44 -3.09
C THR A 138 -13.41 -1.14 -3.39
N ARG A 139 -13.05 0.12 -3.66
CA ARG A 139 -11.68 0.56 -3.99
C ARG A 139 -11.33 1.87 -3.29
N TRP A 140 -10.89 1.79 -2.04
CA TRP A 140 -10.85 2.96 -1.17
C TRP A 140 -9.83 4.03 -1.57
N THR A 141 -8.80 3.70 -2.37
CA THR A 141 -7.90 4.68 -2.97
C THR A 141 -8.63 5.73 -3.83
N THR A 142 -9.82 5.39 -4.34
CA THR A 142 -10.68 6.33 -5.07
C THR A 142 -11.25 7.45 -4.18
N HIS A 143 -11.37 7.25 -2.86
CA HIS A 143 -11.83 8.31 -1.95
C HIS A 143 -10.80 9.43 -1.89
N CYS A 144 -9.52 9.08 -1.73
CA CYS A 144 -8.43 10.05 -1.74
C CYS A 144 -8.42 10.88 -3.03
N VAL A 145 -8.48 10.23 -4.20
CA VAL A 145 -8.50 10.94 -5.49
C VAL A 145 -9.75 11.79 -5.67
N ALA A 146 -10.91 11.30 -5.25
CA ALA A 146 -12.17 12.04 -5.29
C ALA A 146 -12.15 13.28 -4.40
N PHE A 147 -11.58 13.16 -3.20
CA PHE A 147 -11.50 14.25 -2.22
C PHE A 147 -10.45 15.29 -2.63
N MET A 148 -9.28 14.88 -3.13
CA MET A 148 -8.31 15.78 -3.75
C MET A 148 -8.94 16.57 -4.90
N ARG A 149 -9.67 15.88 -5.78
CA ARG A 149 -10.40 16.54 -6.87
C ARG A 149 -11.46 17.52 -6.36
N LEU A 150 -12.16 17.19 -5.28
CA LEU A 150 -13.14 18.09 -4.67
C LEU A 150 -12.47 19.35 -4.11
N LEU A 151 -11.27 19.22 -3.52
CA LEU A 151 -10.45 20.36 -3.09
C LEU A 151 -9.99 21.21 -4.28
N ASP A 152 -9.56 20.61 -5.39
CA ASP A 152 -9.13 21.34 -6.60
C ASP A 152 -10.21 22.29 -7.13
N VAL A 153 -11.48 21.91 -7.00
CA VAL A 153 -12.64 22.66 -7.51
C VAL A 153 -13.30 23.55 -6.45
N ARG A 154 -12.79 23.55 -5.21
CA ARG A 154 -13.35 24.30 -4.07
C ARG A 154 -13.66 25.75 -4.40
N GLU A 155 -12.68 26.48 -4.93
CA GLU A 155 -12.83 27.92 -5.19
C GLU A 155 -13.96 28.20 -6.19
N ALA A 156 -14.08 27.38 -7.24
CA ALA A 156 -15.15 27.49 -8.21
C ALA A 156 -16.52 27.20 -7.60
N LEU A 157 -16.61 26.19 -6.74
CA LEU A 157 -17.83 25.87 -6.01
C LEU A 157 -18.25 27.02 -5.10
N GLN A 158 -17.32 27.55 -4.31
CA GLN A 158 -17.57 28.65 -3.38
C GLN A 158 -17.99 29.93 -4.09
N LEU A 159 -17.30 30.30 -5.19
CA LEU A 159 -17.65 31.46 -6.00
C LEU A 159 -19.07 31.33 -6.59
N ALA A 160 -19.40 30.17 -7.14
CA ALA A 160 -20.72 29.92 -7.72
C ALA A 160 -21.83 30.00 -6.67
N VAL A 161 -21.63 29.45 -5.47
CA VAL A 161 -22.61 29.59 -4.38
C VAL A 161 -22.73 31.04 -3.96
N MET A 162 -21.62 31.75 -3.76
CA MET A 162 -21.64 33.17 -3.37
C MET A 162 -22.42 34.04 -4.38
N GLN A 163 -22.24 33.80 -5.69
CA GLN A 163 -22.86 34.61 -6.73
C GLN A 163 -24.27 34.18 -7.12
N SER A 164 -24.60 32.89 -6.99
CA SER A 164 -25.76 32.28 -7.65
C SER A 164 -26.53 31.30 -6.77
N ARG A 165 -26.43 31.39 -5.43
CA ARG A 165 -27.12 30.49 -4.49
C ARG A 165 -28.61 30.28 -4.82
N GLY A 166 -29.36 31.36 -4.99
CA GLY A 166 -30.79 31.28 -5.32
C GLY A 166 -31.05 30.56 -6.65
N THR A 167 -30.23 30.83 -7.66
CA THR A 167 -30.29 30.17 -8.97
C THR A 167 -29.95 28.68 -8.87
N ILE A 168 -28.99 28.30 -8.03
CA ILE A 168 -28.60 26.90 -7.80
C ILE A 168 -29.77 26.13 -7.18
N ILE A 169 -30.38 26.67 -6.12
CA ILE A 169 -31.54 26.06 -5.45
C ILE A 169 -32.70 25.92 -6.44
N ALA A 170 -33.02 27.00 -7.17
CA ALA A 170 -34.07 26.99 -8.19
C ALA A 170 -33.77 25.99 -9.34
N ALA A 171 -32.50 25.81 -9.72
CA ALA A 171 -32.10 24.87 -10.75
C ALA A 171 -32.28 23.40 -10.34
N GLN A 172 -32.15 23.08 -9.05
CA GLN A 172 -32.45 21.75 -8.52
C GLN A 172 -33.95 21.52 -8.39
N VAL A 173 -34.68 22.45 -7.78
CA VAL A 173 -36.14 22.33 -7.56
C VAL A 173 -36.88 22.30 -8.90
N GLY A 174 -36.46 23.13 -9.85
CA GLY A 174 -37.05 23.19 -11.19
C GLY A 174 -38.56 23.43 -11.14
N ALA A 175 -39.33 22.53 -11.76
CA ALA A 175 -40.79 22.58 -11.78
C ALA A 175 -41.44 21.66 -10.73
N ALA A 176 -40.66 21.06 -9.81
CA ALA A 176 -41.17 20.17 -8.78
C ALA A 176 -42.18 20.89 -7.87
N LYS A 177 -43.21 20.17 -7.45
CA LYS A 177 -44.28 20.67 -6.58
C LYS A 177 -44.48 19.74 -5.38
N TYR A 178 -45.13 20.25 -4.34
CA TYR A 178 -45.51 19.48 -3.15
C TYR A 178 -44.32 18.73 -2.52
N SER A 179 -44.49 17.47 -2.17
CA SER A 179 -43.52 16.63 -1.46
C SER A 179 -42.14 16.53 -2.14
N GLU A 180 -42.08 16.61 -3.47
CA GLU A 180 -40.79 16.54 -4.18
C GLU A 180 -39.99 17.84 -4.03
N LYS A 181 -40.68 18.99 -4.05
CA LYS A 181 -40.07 20.28 -3.73
C LYS A 181 -39.59 20.31 -2.28
N ASP A 182 -40.42 19.85 -1.35
CA ASP A 182 -40.11 19.81 0.09
C ASP A 182 -38.91 18.91 0.41
N ARG A 183 -38.57 17.97 -0.49
CA ARG A 183 -37.35 17.15 -0.41
C ARG A 183 -36.13 17.82 -1.07
N LEU A 184 -36.30 18.36 -2.28
CA LEU A 184 -35.19 18.89 -3.10
C LEU A 184 -34.64 20.22 -2.57
N GLU A 185 -35.49 21.10 -2.07
CA GLU A 185 -35.08 22.43 -1.63
C GLU A 185 -34.15 22.38 -0.39
N PRO A 186 -34.47 21.64 0.68
CA PRO A 186 -33.56 21.47 1.82
C PRO A 186 -32.24 20.79 1.44
N GLU A 187 -32.27 19.83 0.52
CA GLU A 187 -31.06 19.15 0.01
C GLU A 187 -30.13 20.13 -0.73
N ALA A 188 -30.69 20.99 -1.59
CA ALA A 188 -29.97 22.05 -2.29
C ALA A 188 -29.35 23.06 -1.30
N ILE A 189 -30.12 23.46 -0.29
CA ILE A 189 -29.70 24.37 0.78
C ILE A 189 -28.53 23.76 1.54
N ARG A 190 -28.65 22.50 1.98
CA ARG A 190 -27.57 21.77 2.67
C ARG A 190 -26.29 21.71 1.84
N ALA A 191 -26.39 21.38 0.55
CA ALA A 191 -25.22 21.34 -0.33
C ALA A 191 -24.58 22.73 -0.48
N CYS A 192 -25.38 23.78 -0.66
CA CYS A 192 -24.88 25.15 -0.72
C CYS A 192 -24.23 25.61 0.59
N ASP A 193 -24.79 25.22 1.75
CA ASP A 193 -24.22 25.53 3.06
C ASP A 193 -22.89 24.83 3.28
N LEU A 194 -22.80 23.55 2.91
CA LEU A 194 -21.56 22.78 2.99
C LEU A 194 -20.47 23.38 2.09
N ILE A 195 -20.81 23.79 0.86
CA ILE A 195 -19.88 24.48 -0.04
C ILE A 195 -19.46 25.82 0.56
N ALA A 196 -20.42 26.62 1.04
CA ALA A 196 -20.18 27.96 1.57
C ALA A 196 -19.40 27.96 2.89
N ASP A 197 -19.32 26.83 3.59
CA ASP A 197 -18.66 26.72 4.88
C ASP A 197 -17.24 27.31 4.82
N GLY A 198 -17.07 28.45 5.48
CA GLY A 198 -15.86 29.26 5.39
C GLY A 198 -14.77 28.79 6.36
N ARG A 199 -13.53 29.23 6.13
CA ARG A 199 -12.39 28.97 7.04
C ARG A 199 -12.50 29.69 8.40
N GLU A 200 -13.57 30.45 8.64
CA GLU A 200 -13.75 31.27 9.84
C GLU A 200 -14.08 30.45 11.09
N ARG A 201 -14.50 29.18 10.94
CA ARG A 201 -14.69 28.24 12.05
C ARG A 201 -13.43 27.43 12.29
N ARG A 202 -13.14 27.15 13.57
CA ARG A 202 -12.03 26.28 14.00
C ARG A 202 -12.03 24.91 13.28
N PHE A 203 -13.21 24.43 12.89
CA PHE A 203 -13.39 23.23 12.07
C PHE A 203 -14.46 23.52 11.01
N SER A 204 -14.03 23.71 9.76
CA SER A 204 -14.91 23.77 8.59
C SER A 204 -14.87 22.45 7.81
N PHE A 205 -15.87 22.18 7.00
CA PHE A 205 -15.91 21.06 6.06
C PHE A 205 -14.63 21.00 5.22
N TRP A 206 -14.22 22.11 4.63
CA TRP A 206 -13.04 22.13 3.76
C TRP A 206 -11.72 21.92 4.48
N SER A 207 -11.53 22.52 5.66
CA SER A 207 -10.32 22.26 6.47
C SER A 207 -10.31 20.82 6.98
N GLY A 208 -11.48 20.27 7.35
CA GLY A 208 -11.60 18.87 7.70
C GLY A 208 -11.27 17.96 6.52
N LEU A 209 -11.71 18.31 5.31
CA LEU A 209 -11.41 17.55 4.10
C LEU A 209 -9.92 17.59 3.76
N GLU A 210 -9.26 18.74 3.92
CA GLU A 210 -7.80 18.87 3.80
C GLU A 210 -7.07 17.94 4.80
N THR A 211 -7.51 17.91 6.06
CA THR A 211 -6.98 16.97 7.08
C THR A 211 -7.19 15.52 6.68
N VAL A 212 -8.42 15.15 6.29
CA VAL A 212 -8.74 13.77 5.88
C VAL A 212 -7.88 13.35 4.69
N VAL A 213 -7.73 14.20 3.66
CA VAL A 213 -6.87 13.92 2.52
C VAL A 213 -5.43 13.71 2.96
N GLY A 214 -4.89 14.59 3.80
CA GLY A 214 -3.53 14.48 4.33
C GLY A 214 -3.28 13.18 5.12
N ASP A 215 -4.30 12.66 5.80
CA ASP A 215 -4.19 11.42 6.57
C ASP A 215 -4.28 10.15 5.71
N ILE A 216 -5.16 10.16 4.71
CA ILE A 216 -5.41 8.98 3.90
C ILE A 216 -4.45 8.85 2.72
N GLU A 217 -3.82 9.95 2.30
CA GLU A 217 -2.90 9.99 1.17
C GLU A 217 -1.66 9.06 1.37
N PRO A 218 -0.93 9.10 2.50
CA PRO A 218 0.17 8.15 2.75
C PRO A 218 -0.28 6.68 2.67
N ILE A 219 -1.48 6.37 3.17
CA ILE A 219 -2.06 5.03 3.11
C ILE A 219 -2.38 4.63 1.65
N CYS A 220 -2.89 5.57 0.87
CA CYS A 220 -3.22 5.35 -0.55
C CYS A 220 -1.96 5.18 -1.41
N PHE A 221 -0.91 5.97 -1.17
CA PHE A 221 0.39 5.75 -1.79
C PHE A 221 0.93 4.36 -1.47
N GLY A 222 0.85 3.95 -0.20
CA GLY A 222 1.29 2.63 0.20
C GLY A 222 0.50 1.49 -0.45
N THR A 223 -0.80 1.68 -0.61
CA THR A 223 -1.67 0.75 -1.34
C THR A 223 -1.23 0.65 -2.81
N ASN A 224 -1.03 1.79 -3.48
CA ASN A 224 -0.63 1.82 -4.89
C ASN A 224 0.76 1.20 -5.10
N ILE A 225 1.74 1.49 -4.24
CA ILE A 225 3.07 0.86 -4.27
C ILE A 225 2.92 -0.66 -4.14
N SER A 226 2.15 -1.11 -3.15
CA SER A 226 1.94 -2.53 -2.87
C SER A 226 1.14 -3.26 -3.96
N GLN A 227 0.45 -2.56 -4.86
CA GLN A 227 -0.31 -3.16 -5.96
C GLN A 227 0.53 -3.34 -7.24
N LYS A 228 1.70 -2.70 -7.35
CA LYS A 228 2.58 -2.84 -8.51
C LYS A 228 3.04 -4.28 -8.66
N ASP A 229 3.13 -4.76 -9.91
CA ASP A 229 3.67 -6.07 -10.28
C ASP A 229 5.18 -6.21 -9.99
N SER A 230 5.82 -5.12 -9.58
CA SER A 230 7.20 -5.04 -9.15
C SER A 230 7.36 -4.70 -7.67
N ALA A 231 6.30 -4.78 -6.85
CA ALA A 231 6.33 -4.38 -5.44
C ALA A 231 7.20 -5.35 -4.64
N ARG A 232 8.42 -4.92 -4.29
CA ARG A 232 9.35 -5.73 -3.50
C ARG A 232 9.09 -5.58 -2.00
N ALA A 233 9.56 -6.57 -1.22
CA ALA A 233 9.39 -6.57 0.24
C ALA A 233 10.06 -5.37 0.94
N ASP A 234 11.22 -4.90 0.46
CA ASP A 234 11.90 -3.70 1.00
C ASP A 234 11.05 -2.43 0.82
N GLN A 235 10.46 -2.24 -0.36
CA GLN A 235 9.60 -1.11 -0.67
C GLN A 235 8.32 -1.10 0.17
N VAL A 236 7.76 -2.28 0.42
CA VAL A 236 6.60 -2.43 1.30
C VAL A 236 6.97 -2.13 2.75
N LEU A 237 8.15 -2.53 3.24
CA LEU A 237 8.59 -2.17 4.59
C LEU A 237 8.74 -0.65 4.75
N LEU A 238 9.39 0.02 3.78
CA LEU A 238 9.52 1.47 3.78
C LEU A 238 8.16 2.18 3.73
N THR A 239 7.20 1.61 3.00
CA THR A 239 5.81 2.08 2.97
C THR A 239 5.15 1.98 4.35
N ILE A 240 5.29 0.85 5.03
CA ILE A 240 4.75 0.65 6.38
C ILE A 240 5.36 1.66 7.35
N ALA A 241 6.68 1.86 7.27
CA ALA A 241 7.40 2.84 8.08
C ALA A 241 6.91 4.27 7.80
N GLY A 242 6.69 4.65 6.55
CA GLY A 242 6.15 5.96 6.18
C GLY A 242 4.76 6.22 6.77
N ILE A 243 3.85 5.25 6.67
CA ILE A 243 2.51 5.34 7.26
C ILE A 243 2.61 5.42 8.79
N PHE A 244 3.48 4.61 9.40
CA PHE A 244 3.71 4.64 10.84
C PHE A 244 4.22 6.02 11.30
N LEU A 245 5.24 6.57 10.64
CA LEU A 245 5.81 7.87 10.97
C LEU A 245 4.80 9.01 10.83
N HIS A 246 3.93 8.95 9.80
CA HIS A 246 2.82 9.89 9.64
C HIS A 246 1.92 9.90 10.90
N PHE A 247 1.47 8.73 11.34
CA PHE A 247 0.58 8.65 12.50
C PHE A 247 1.27 8.90 13.84
N VAL A 248 2.56 8.56 13.99
CA VAL A 248 3.33 8.93 15.18
C VAL A 248 3.44 10.45 15.33
N GLY A 249 3.60 11.17 14.22
CA GLY A 249 3.67 12.64 14.22
C GLY A 249 2.31 13.34 14.18
N HIS A 250 1.21 12.61 14.23
CA HIS A 250 -0.12 13.17 13.99
C HIS A 250 -0.59 14.08 15.14
N PRO A 251 -1.17 15.27 14.86
CA PRO A 251 -1.55 16.25 15.89
C PRO A 251 -2.73 15.78 16.77
N GLU A 252 -3.62 14.95 16.25
CA GLU A 252 -4.68 14.32 17.04
C GLU A 252 -4.14 13.10 17.78
N PHE A 253 -3.90 13.24 19.08
CA PHE A 253 -3.24 12.24 19.92
C PHE A 253 -4.02 10.92 20.01
N GLN A 254 -5.35 10.98 20.08
CA GLN A 254 -6.17 9.76 20.15
C GLN A 254 -6.09 8.97 18.85
N LEU A 255 -6.18 9.66 17.71
CA LEU A 255 -6.00 9.07 16.39
C LEU A 255 -4.60 8.49 16.21
N SER A 256 -3.57 9.25 16.61
CA SER A 256 -2.18 8.82 16.59
C SER A 256 -1.99 7.49 17.33
N GLY A 257 -2.37 7.43 18.61
CA GLY A 257 -2.19 6.23 19.43
C GLY A 257 -2.90 5.00 18.89
N GLU A 258 -4.16 5.15 18.48
CA GLU A 258 -4.96 4.05 17.93
C GLU A 258 -4.42 3.55 16.58
N MET A 259 -4.04 4.46 15.68
CA MET A 259 -3.49 4.07 14.37
C MET A 259 -2.13 3.41 14.50
N VAL A 260 -1.25 3.96 15.34
CA VAL A 260 0.06 3.36 15.66
C VAL A 260 -0.12 1.94 16.19
N GLN A 261 -1.01 1.74 17.16
CA GLN A 261 -1.28 0.41 17.72
C GLN A 261 -1.76 -0.59 16.65
N ARG A 262 -2.62 -0.15 15.73
CA ARG A 262 -3.18 -0.98 14.67
C ARG A 262 -2.17 -1.30 13.56
N ILE A 263 -1.25 -0.38 13.26
CA ILE A 263 -0.13 -0.63 12.33
C ILE A 263 0.85 -1.61 12.97
N GLU A 264 1.23 -1.42 14.22
CA GLU A 264 2.10 -2.33 14.98
C GLU A 264 1.51 -3.74 15.06
N LYS A 265 0.20 -3.86 15.27
CA LYS A 265 -0.49 -5.16 15.25
C LYS A 265 -0.35 -5.86 13.90
N ARG A 266 -0.48 -5.14 12.79
CA ARG A 266 -0.31 -5.70 11.43
C ARG A 266 1.13 -6.09 11.17
N TRP A 267 2.08 -5.26 11.60
CA TRP A 267 3.50 -5.57 11.52
C TRP A 267 3.86 -6.82 12.32
N LYS A 268 3.31 -7.00 13.53
CA LYS A 268 3.52 -8.20 14.34
C LYS A 268 2.94 -9.47 13.71
N ASP A 269 1.82 -9.35 13.01
CA ASP A 269 1.14 -10.45 12.34
C ASP A 269 1.79 -10.85 10.99
N CYS A 270 2.77 -10.09 10.48
CA CYS A 270 3.41 -10.36 9.19
C CYS A 270 4.66 -11.25 9.32
N ASP A 271 5.13 -11.81 8.20
CA ASP A 271 6.40 -12.54 8.13
C ASP A 271 7.58 -11.52 8.13
N GLN A 272 7.77 -10.83 9.26
CA GLN A 272 8.78 -9.77 9.45
C GLN A 272 10.18 -10.13 8.94
N PRO A 273 10.71 -11.37 9.15
CA PRO A 273 12.01 -11.77 8.61
C PRO A 273 12.18 -11.48 7.11
N LEU A 274 11.14 -11.67 6.29
CA LEU A 274 11.19 -11.42 4.84
C LEU A 274 11.44 -9.93 4.56
N PHE A 275 10.61 -9.07 5.15
CA PHE A 275 10.67 -7.62 4.94
C PHE A 275 11.98 -7.02 5.46
N ILE A 276 12.41 -7.43 6.65
CA ILE A 276 13.68 -6.99 7.25
C ILE A 276 14.86 -7.44 6.38
N THR A 277 14.87 -8.70 5.96
CA THR A 277 15.97 -9.22 5.14
C THR A 277 16.04 -8.52 3.79
N ALA A 278 14.91 -8.32 3.12
CA ALA A 278 14.88 -7.61 1.85
C ALA A 278 15.42 -6.19 1.96
N LEU A 279 15.07 -5.46 3.03
CA LEU A 279 15.55 -4.09 3.24
C LEU A 279 17.06 -4.05 3.55
N ILE A 280 17.55 -4.98 4.38
CA ILE A 280 18.99 -5.07 4.69
C ILE A 280 19.82 -5.42 3.46
N LEU A 281 19.29 -6.30 2.59
CA LEU A 281 19.93 -6.70 1.34
C LEU A 281 19.73 -5.66 0.22
N ASN A 282 18.93 -4.61 0.41
CA ASN A 282 18.91 -3.49 -0.51
C ASN A 282 20.12 -2.60 -0.20
N ASN A 283 21.15 -2.64 -1.05
CA ASN A 283 22.40 -1.91 -0.86
C ASN A 283 22.24 -0.37 -0.87
N PHE A 284 21.10 0.16 -1.35
CA PHE A 284 20.81 1.60 -1.36
C PHE A 284 20.07 2.08 -0.11
N GLU A 285 19.64 1.17 0.76
CA GLU A 285 18.92 1.47 2.01
C GLU A 285 19.63 0.81 3.20
N GLY A 286 19.80 -0.51 3.16
CA GLY A 286 20.63 -1.27 4.08
C GLY A 286 20.28 -1.02 5.55
N LEU A 287 21.31 -0.75 6.35
CA LEU A 287 21.16 -0.51 7.79
C LEU A 287 20.79 0.93 8.14
N SER A 288 20.94 1.89 7.22
CA SER A 288 20.65 3.31 7.51
C SER A 288 19.15 3.55 7.74
N ALA A 289 18.30 2.68 7.18
CA ALA A 289 16.85 2.69 7.39
C ALA A 289 16.43 2.29 8.83
N PHE A 290 17.35 1.76 9.65
CA PHE A 290 17.05 1.30 11.01
C PHE A 290 17.64 2.25 12.06
N GLY A 291 16.77 2.85 12.87
CA GLY A 291 17.19 3.69 13.99
C GLY A 291 17.78 2.88 15.16
N PRO A 292 18.48 3.53 16.12
CA PRO A 292 19.13 2.85 17.25
C PRO A 292 18.22 1.95 18.09
N ARG A 293 16.92 2.29 18.17
CA ARG A 293 15.91 1.52 18.91
C ARG A 293 15.58 0.16 18.28
N ALA A 294 15.93 -0.06 17.01
CA ALA A 294 15.77 -1.35 16.36
C ALA A 294 16.64 -2.43 17.02
N ASN A 295 17.74 -2.04 17.68
CA ASN A 295 18.64 -2.95 18.40
C ASN A 295 19.11 -4.13 17.51
N LEU A 296 19.36 -3.85 16.23
CA LEU A 296 19.83 -4.81 15.22
C LEU A 296 21.36 -4.81 15.20
N THR A 297 21.96 -5.81 15.86
CA THR A 297 23.40 -6.07 15.77
C THR A 297 23.70 -6.97 14.57
N HIS A 298 24.95 -6.98 14.09
CA HIS A 298 25.36 -7.87 12.99
C HIS A 298 25.01 -9.34 13.26
N PHE A 299 25.15 -9.80 14.51
CA PHE A 299 24.77 -11.16 14.91
C PHE A 299 23.27 -11.42 14.86
N LYS A 300 22.43 -10.46 15.29
CA LYS A 300 20.97 -10.61 15.21
C LYS A 300 20.51 -10.65 13.76
N ILE A 301 21.05 -9.77 12.92
CA ILE A 301 20.77 -9.75 11.49
C ILE A 301 21.19 -11.08 10.85
N ASN A 302 22.40 -11.53 11.12
CA ASN A 302 22.89 -12.82 10.64
C ASN A 302 21.97 -13.97 11.04
N ASN A 303 21.49 -14.01 12.29
CA ASN A 303 20.56 -15.03 12.73
C ASN A 303 19.22 -15.00 11.98
N ILE A 304 18.66 -13.80 11.74
CA ILE A 304 17.40 -13.63 10.97
C ILE A 304 17.58 -14.15 9.54
N ILE A 305 18.63 -13.69 8.86
CA ILE A 305 18.89 -13.99 7.44
C ILE A 305 19.24 -15.47 7.25
N VAL A 306 20.12 -16.04 8.09
CA VAL A 306 20.48 -17.46 8.06
C VAL A 306 19.27 -18.35 8.39
N ALA A 307 18.42 -17.97 9.34
CA ALA A 307 17.21 -18.73 9.65
C ALA A 307 16.24 -18.75 8.46
N MET A 308 16.09 -17.62 7.77
CA MET A 308 15.25 -17.55 6.57
C MET A 308 15.86 -18.34 5.41
N TYR A 309 17.16 -18.26 5.20
CA TYR A 309 17.88 -19.09 4.23
C TYR A 309 17.64 -20.57 4.49
N ARG A 310 17.83 -21.02 5.74
CA ARG A 310 17.58 -22.40 6.16
C ARG A 310 16.13 -22.81 5.92
N ARG A 311 15.16 -21.94 6.24
CA ARG A 311 13.74 -22.17 5.97
C ARG A 311 13.52 -22.47 4.50
N ILE A 312 13.96 -21.60 3.58
CA ILE A 312 13.77 -21.80 2.14
C ILE A 312 14.50 -23.04 1.63
N LYS A 313 15.70 -23.32 2.14
CA LYS A 313 16.50 -24.50 1.75
C LYS A 313 16.02 -25.81 2.38
N SER A 314 15.07 -25.78 3.32
CA SER A 314 14.43 -26.97 3.86
C SER A 314 13.36 -27.58 2.95
N ARG A 315 13.16 -26.99 1.76
CA ARG A 315 12.23 -27.48 0.75
C ARG A 315 12.53 -28.92 0.29
N PRO A 316 11.50 -29.72 -0.07
CA PRO A 316 11.66 -31.16 -0.35
C PRO A 316 12.52 -31.50 -1.56
N ASP A 317 12.56 -30.63 -2.57
CA ASP A 317 13.34 -30.77 -3.81
C ASP A 317 14.83 -30.45 -3.64
N ASN A 318 15.24 -29.96 -2.47
CA ASN A 318 16.66 -29.69 -2.21
C ASN A 318 17.44 -31.01 -2.06
N THR A 319 18.29 -31.32 -3.04
CA THR A 319 19.12 -32.52 -3.07
C THR A 319 20.42 -32.40 -2.26
N ASP A 320 20.74 -31.20 -1.73
CA ASP A 320 21.93 -31.01 -0.90
C ASP A 320 21.88 -31.92 0.33
N THR A 321 22.98 -32.60 0.60
CA THR A 321 23.23 -33.33 1.85
C THR A 321 23.24 -32.38 3.04
N GLN A 322 23.11 -32.92 4.26
CA GLN A 322 23.12 -32.10 5.47
C GLN A 322 24.44 -31.30 5.63
N ASP A 323 25.57 -31.90 5.24
CA ASP A 323 26.88 -31.24 5.34
C ASP A 323 27.05 -30.15 4.28
N GLU A 324 26.59 -30.38 3.04
CA GLU A 324 26.55 -29.34 2.01
C GLU A 324 25.69 -28.14 2.44
N ARG A 325 24.51 -28.41 3.04
CA ARG A 325 23.64 -27.34 3.56
C ARG A 325 24.33 -26.53 4.65
N ARG A 326 24.98 -27.19 5.60
CA ARG A 326 25.73 -26.52 6.67
C ARG A 326 26.88 -25.69 6.11
N GLU A 327 27.56 -26.19 5.10
CA GLU A 327 28.66 -25.47 4.48
C GLU A 327 28.17 -24.23 3.72
N LYS A 328 27.08 -24.34 2.94
CA LYS A 328 26.45 -23.18 2.30
C LYS A 328 25.93 -22.16 3.30
N GLU A 329 25.36 -22.61 4.43
CA GLU A 329 24.96 -21.73 5.54
C GLU A 329 26.16 -20.96 6.11
N ARG A 330 27.32 -21.62 6.30
CA ARG A 330 28.55 -20.95 6.75
C ARG A 330 29.06 -19.94 5.74
N GLN A 331 29.06 -20.29 4.45
CA GLN A 331 29.50 -19.40 3.38
C GLN A 331 28.61 -18.16 3.31
N LEU A 332 27.29 -18.34 3.33
CA LEU A 332 26.34 -17.23 3.38
C LEU A 332 26.55 -16.36 4.61
N SER A 333 26.72 -16.96 5.80
CA SER A 333 26.92 -16.23 7.04
C SER A 333 28.23 -15.44 7.05
N ALA A 334 29.33 -16.02 6.58
CA ALA A 334 30.62 -15.36 6.47
C ALA A 334 30.56 -14.18 5.50
N ALA A 335 29.99 -14.38 4.30
CA ALA A 335 29.81 -13.32 3.32
C ALA A 335 28.90 -12.20 3.86
N LEU A 336 27.82 -12.56 4.58
CA LEU A 336 26.89 -11.59 5.16
C LEU A 336 27.55 -10.74 6.23
N LEU A 337 28.37 -11.32 7.10
CA LEU A 337 29.10 -10.56 8.12
C LEU A 337 30.12 -9.60 7.47
N GLN A 338 30.74 -9.99 6.36
CA GLN A 338 31.61 -9.09 5.59
C GLN A 338 30.81 -7.93 4.98
N TYR A 339 29.64 -8.21 4.41
CA TYR A 339 28.71 -7.21 3.87
C TYR A 339 28.28 -6.21 4.94
N LEU A 340 27.79 -6.69 6.09
CA LEU A 340 27.32 -5.83 7.19
C LEU A 340 28.44 -4.98 7.80
N ALA A 341 29.68 -5.48 7.78
CA ALA A 341 30.84 -4.75 8.29
C ALA A 341 31.49 -3.84 7.23
N SER A 342 31.00 -3.83 5.98
CA SER A 342 31.66 -3.17 4.84
C SER A 342 33.15 -3.55 4.75
N THR A 343 33.43 -4.84 4.77
CA THR A 343 34.80 -5.38 4.74
C THR A 343 35.00 -6.36 3.58
N GLY A 344 36.27 -6.67 3.30
CA GLY A 344 36.63 -7.61 2.25
C GLY A 344 36.13 -7.10 0.89
N PRO A 345 35.37 -7.92 0.12
CA PRO A 345 34.82 -7.50 -1.17
C PRO A 345 33.88 -6.29 -1.11
N PHE A 346 33.30 -6.00 0.05
CA PHE A 346 32.31 -4.92 0.22
C PHE A 346 32.90 -3.62 0.77
N LYS A 347 34.23 -3.52 0.86
CA LYS A 347 34.90 -2.35 1.45
C LYS A 347 34.57 -1.04 0.74
N ASP A 348 34.50 -1.08 -0.59
CA ASP A 348 34.26 0.09 -1.43
C ASP A 348 32.78 0.19 -1.84
N CYS A 349 31.88 -0.47 -1.10
CA CYS A 349 30.43 -0.45 -1.31
C CYS A 349 29.72 0.47 -0.30
N ASP A 350 30.39 1.54 0.11
CA ASP A 350 29.83 2.59 0.96
C ASP A 350 28.87 3.50 0.16
N GLU A 351 28.43 4.61 0.76
CA GLU A 351 27.51 5.55 0.11
C GLU A 351 28.07 6.08 -1.22
N GLU A 352 29.37 6.38 -1.29
CA GLU A 352 30.04 6.86 -2.51
C GLU A 352 30.11 5.77 -3.58
N GLY A 353 30.48 4.54 -3.19
CA GLY A 353 30.51 3.39 -4.09
C GLY A 353 29.13 3.04 -4.66
N ASN A 354 28.09 3.10 -3.82
CA ASN A 354 26.71 2.88 -4.26
C ASN A 354 26.21 4.01 -5.18
N HIS A 355 26.59 5.26 -4.92
CA HIS A 355 26.25 6.38 -5.80
C HIS A 355 26.90 6.24 -7.17
N ALA A 356 28.19 5.89 -7.23
CA ALA A 356 28.90 5.64 -8.48
C ALA A 356 28.27 4.47 -9.26
N PHE A 357 27.83 3.42 -8.56
CA PHE A 357 27.08 2.33 -9.19
C PHE A 357 25.72 2.79 -9.74
N GLU A 358 24.98 3.60 -8.96
CA GLU A 358 23.68 4.14 -9.35
C GLU A 358 23.77 5.00 -10.62
N GLU A 359 24.80 5.82 -10.77
CA GLU A 359 25.01 6.64 -11.98
C GLU A 359 25.17 5.79 -13.25
N VAL A 360 25.83 4.64 -13.15
CA VAL A 360 26.18 3.80 -14.30
C VAL A 360 25.10 2.75 -14.59
N MET A 361 24.57 2.12 -13.55
CA MET A 361 23.71 0.93 -13.65
C MET A 361 22.28 1.18 -13.17
N GLY A 362 22.00 2.35 -12.60
CA GLY A 362 20.72 2.70 -11.99
C GLY A 362 20.54 2.13 -10.57
N ARG A 363 19.44 2.54 -9.93
CA ARG A 363 19.07 2.15 -8.56
C ARG A 363 18.27 0.85 -8.53
N ASP A 364 18.90 -0.26 -8.89
CA ASP A 364 18.31 -1.60 -8.80
C ASP A 364 19.17 -2.57 -7.95
N PRO A 365 18.73 -2.92 -6.73
CA PRO A 365 19.52 -3.78 -5.85
C PRO A 365 19.70 -5.19 -6.42
N ILE A 366 18.80 -5.66 -7.29
CA ILE A 366 18.96 -6.97 -7.95
C ILE A 366 20.15 -6.93 -8.92
N THR A 367 20.25 -5.87 -9.73
CA THR A 367 21.38 -5.66 -10.64
C THR A 367 22.70 -5.53 -9.88
N TRP A 368 22.69 -4.87 -8.71
CA TRP A 368 23.86 -4.83 -7.82
C TRP A 368 24.29 -6.23 -7.37
N TRP A 369 23.38 -7.07 -6.86
CA TRP A 369 23.72 -8.42 -6.42
C TRP A 369 24.16 -9.36 -7.55
N LYS A 370 23.68 -9.15 -8.79
CA LYS A 370 24.13 -9.92 -9.96
C LYS A 370 25.63 -9.80 -10.22
N THR A 371 26.26 -8.69 -9.85
CA THR A 371 27.73 -8.50 -10.01
C THR A 371 28.55 -9.48 -9.17
N TRP A 372 28.00 -9.94 -8.04
CA TRP A 372 28.67 -10.82 -7.10
C TRP A 372 28.44 -12.32 -7.36
N LYS A 373 27.56 -12.66 -8.30
CA LYS A 373 27.18 -14.07 -8.58
C LYS A 373 28.35 -14.92 -9.09
N GLY A 374 29.32 -14.31 -9.76
CA GLY A 374 30.54 -14.98 -10.24
C GLY A 374 31.59 -15.23 -9.16
N SER A 375 31.47 -14.60 -8.00
CA SER A 375 32.45 -14.69 -6.92
C SER A 375 32.18 -15.90 -6.04
N GLY A 376 33.06 -16.91 -6.09
CA GLY A 376 32.82 -18.22 -5.45
C GLY A 376 32.47 -18.14 -3.95
N ASN A 377 33.13 -17.26 -3.19
CA ASN A 377 32.89 -17.08 -1.75
C ASN A 377 31.66 -16.20 -1.42
N LEU A 378 31.10 -15.48 -2.40
CA LEU A 378 29.93 -14.61 -2.23
C LEU A 378 28.67 -15.17 -2.89
N LYS A 379 28.83 -16.19 -3.72
CA LYS A 379 27.77 -16.76 -4.56
C LYS A 379 26.50 -17.08 -3.77
N GLU A 380 26.61 -17.76 -2.63
CA GLU A 380 25.44 -18.15 -1.84
C GLU A 380 24.67 -16.94 -1.29
N LEU A 381 25.37 -15.89 -0.83
CA LEU A 381 24.72 -14.66 -0.39
C LEU A 381 24.08 -13.92 -1.56
N ALA A 382 24.79 -13.80 -2.68
CA ALA A 382 24.30 -13.09 -3.86
C ALA A 382 23.06 -13.76 -4.46
N GLU A 383 23.07 -15.09 -4.61
CA GLU A 383 21.92 -15.85 -5.10
C GLU A 383 20.73 -15.75 -4.14
N PHE A 384 20.99 -15.77 -2.83
CA PHE A 384 19.93 -15.59 -1.85
C PHE A 384 19.35 -14.16 -1.86
N ALA A 385 20.19 -13.14 -1.97
CA ALA A 385 19.73 -11.75 -2.03
C ALA A 385 18.88 -11.48 -3.26
N ILE A 386 19.32 -11.96 -4.43
CA ILE A 386 18.53 -11.91 -5.67
C ILE A 386 17.18 -12.59 -5.46
N LEU A 387 17.17 -13.81 -4.90
CA LEU A 387 15.93 -14.56 -4.65
C LEU A 387 14.94 -13.76 -3.79
N ILE A 388 15.43 -13.15 -2.70
CA ILE A 388 14.57 -12.38 -1.78
C ILE A 388 14.08 -11.08 -2.41
N LEU A 389 14.94 -10.38 -3.16
CA LEU A 389 14.57 -9.11 -3.81
C LEU A 389 13.68 -9.32 -5.04
N GLU A 390 13.70 -10.50 -5.66
CA GLU A 390 12.80 -10.87 -6.75
C GLU A 390 11.39 -11.26 -6.28
N ILE A 391 11.19 -11.48 -4.96
CA ILE A 391 9.85 -11.73 -4.41
C ILE A 391 9.00 -10.48 -4.56
N VAL A 392 7.92 -10.62 -5.34
CA VAL A 392 6.87 -9.62 -5.46
C VAL A 392 5.82 -9.89 -4.38
N VAL A 393 5.65 -8.92 -3.46
CA VAL A 393 4.75 -9.04 -2.30
C VAL A 393 3.35 -8.47 -2.57
N ASN A 394 2.89 -8.57 -3.80
CA ASN A 394 1.56 -8.16 -4.22
C ASN A 394 0.67 -9.39 -4.47
N GLN A 395 -0.65 -9.17 -4.46
CA GLN A 395 -1.62 -10.20 -4.85
C GLN A 395 -2.30 -9.81 -6.17
N ALA A 396 -1.63 -9.07 -7.06
CA ALA A 396 -2.32 -8.45 -8.20
C ALA A 396 -3.12 -9.50 -9.00
N GLY A 397 -4.44 -9.34 -8.88
CA GLY A 397 -5.55 -10.10 -9.44
C GLY A 397 -6.83 -9.38 -9.02
#